data_AF-A0A5J4XHB0-F1
#
_entry.id   AF-A0A5J4XHB0-F1
#
_cell.length_a   1.000
_cell.length_b   1.000
_cell.length_c   1.000
_cell.angle_alpha   90.00
_cell.angle_beta   90.00
_cell.angle_gamma   90.00
#
_symmetry.space_group_name_H-M   'P 1'
#
loop_
_entity.id
_entity.type
_entity.pdbx_description
1 polymer ?
#
loop_
_entity_poly.entity_id
_entity_poly.type
_entity_poly.pdbx_seq_one_letter_code
_entity_poly.pdbx_strand_id
1 'polypeptide(L)'
;MQGGQSNLSLEEHKSRAKESFARLQSDVKKAVDAKAYPRVSADIRHQLGTLSFDLKKVAQAQGDKASRKQFQQLQKAAMDSLAELDFSARKKNDSKLQEAYALAVQAVGDVVAKLA
;
A
#
# COMPACT_ATOMS: atom_id res chain seq x y z
N MET A 1 -25.16 -7.79 -18.91
CA MET A 1 -24.28 -6.69 -19.33
C MET A 1 -23.39 -6.31 -18.15
N GLN A 2 -22.09 -6.59 -18.19
CA GLN A 2 -21.12 -6.01 -17.26
C GLN A 2 -19.93 -5.51 -18.09
N GLY A 3 -20.22 -4.49 -18.90
CA GLY A 3 -19.20 -3.66 -19.53
C GLY A 3 -18.95 -2.46 -18.63
N GLY A 4 -17.67 -2.14 -18.42
CA GLY A 4 -17.24 -0.93 -17.74
C GLY A 4 -16.55 -1.21 -16.41
N GLN A 5 -15.25 -1.54 -16.45
CA GLN A 5 -14.39 -0.89 -15.47
C GLN A 5 -14.57 0.61 -15.72
N SER A 6 -15.40 1.25 -14.90
CA SER A 6 -15.55 2.70 -14.90
C SER A 6 -14.15 3.31 -14.87
N ASN A 7 -13.81 4.12 -15.87
CA ASN A 7 -12.58 4.89 -15.89
C ASN A 7 -12.60 5.80 -14.66
N LEU A 8 -12.06 5.31 -13.53
CA LEU A 8 -11.88 6.11 -12.34
C LEU A 8 -11.02 7.33 -12.71
N SER A 9 -11.44 8.49 -12.24
CA SER A 9 -10.67 9.71 -12.31
C SER A 9 -9.38 9.58 -11.50
N LEU A 10 -8.42 10.47 -11.80
CA LEU A 10 -7.18 10.56 -11.03
C LEU A 10 -7.45 10.77 -9.53
N GLU A 11 -8.44 11.60 -9.19
CA GLU A 11 -8.81 11.89 -7.81
C GLU A 11 -9.42 10.67 -7.09
N GLU A 12 -10.20 9.84 -7.79
CA GLU A 12 -10.68 8.58 -7.23
C GLU A 12 -9.54 7.59 -6.97
N HIS A 13 -8.54 7.50 -7.87
CA HIS A 13 -7.33 6.71 -7.62
C HIS A 13 -6.54 7.22 -6.40
N LYS A 14 -6.37 8.54 -6.26
CA LYS A 14 -5.73 9.15 -5.09
C LYS A 14 -6.52 8.84 -3.81
N SER A 15 -7.85 8.95 -3.84
CA SER A 15 -8.72 8.66 -2.70
C SER A 15 -8.62 7.20 -2.24
N ARG A 16 -8.69 6.24 -3.18
CA ARG A 16 -8.54 4.81 -2.87
C ARG A 16 -7.15 4.44 -2.33
N ALA A 17 -6.10 5.12 -2.81
CA ALA A 17 -4.76 4.95 -2.25
C ALA A 17 -4.68 5.49 -0.80
N LYS A 18 -5.31 6.62 -0.50
CA LYS A 18 -5.45 7.16 0.88
C LYS A 18 -6.26 6.21 1.77
N GLU A 19 -7.35 5.65 1.28
CA GLU A 19 -8.15 4.66 2.00
C GLU A 19 -7.35 3.37 2.29
N SER A 20 -6.56 2.92 1.32
CA SER A 20 -5.66 1.77 1.50
C SER A 20 -4.67 2.00 2.64
N PHE A 21 -4.15 3.21 2.76
CA PHE A 21 -3.27 3.59 3.87
C PHE A 21 -4.00 3.67 5.21
N ALA A 22 -5.23 4.20 5.25
CA ALA A 22 -6.04 4.22 6.46
C ALA A 22 -6.34 2.79 6.96
N ARG A 23 -6.63 1.85 6.06
CA ARG A 23 -6.83 0.42 6.38
C ARG A 23 -5.55 -0.26 6.88
N LEU A 24 -4.38 0.11 6.34
CA LEU A 24 -3.09 -0.33 6.88
C LEU A 24 -2.93 0.12 8.34
N GLN A 25 -3.23 1.38 8.64
CA GLN A 25 -3.08 1.95 9.98
C GLN A 25 -4.12 1.44 10.99
N SER A 26 -5.23 0.88 10.53
CA SER A 26 -6.35 0.42 11.38
C SER A 26 -6.48 -1.10 11.39
N ASP A 27 -6.91 -1.70 10.28
CA ASP A 27 -7.24 -3.13 10.20
C ASP A 27 -6.01 -4.03 10.33
N VAL A 28 -4.93 -3.67 9.63
CA VAL A 28 -3.66 -4.42 9.68
C VAL A 28 -2.98 -4.23 11.03
N LYS A 29 -3.01 -3.01 11.60
CA LYS A 29 -2.50 -2.75 12.96
C LYS A 29 -3.16 -3.67 13.99
N LYS A 30 -4.49 -3.77 13.98
CA LYS A 30 -5.23 -4.66 14.87
C LYS A 30 -4.80 -6.13 14.70
N ALA A 31 -4.59 -6.58 13.46
CA ALA A 31 -4.12 -7.94 13.20
C ALA A 31 -2.68 -8.18 13.69
N VAL A 32 -1.80 -7.20 13.52
CA VAL A 32 -0.40 -7.23 14.00
C VAL A 32 -0.35 -7.27 15.52
N ASP A 33 -1.13 -6.43 16.20
CA ASP A 33 -1.21 -6.38 17.66
C ASP A 33 -1.78 -7.67 18.25
N ALA A 34 -2.80 -8.22 17.59
CA ALA A 34 -3.42 -9.50 17.97
C ALA A 34 -2.58 -10.73 17.56
N LYS A 35 -1.42 -10.53 16.90
CA LYS A 35 -0.59 -11.62 16.33
C LYS A 35 -1.37 -12.57 15.42
N ALA A 36 -2.39 -12.06 14.76
CA ALA A 36 -3.25 -12.81 13.86
C ALA A 36 -2.58 -12.94 12.48
N TYR A 37 -1.45 -13.64 12.39
CA TYR A 37 -0.62 -13.69 11.18
C TYR A 37 -1.38 -14.02 9.88
N PRO A 38 -2.31 -15.00 9.86
CA PRO A 38 -3.09 -15.27 8.64
C PRO A 38 -3.93 -14.07 8.20
N ARG A 39 -4.47 -13.31 9.16
CA ARG A 39 -5.25 -12.10 8.89
C ARG A 39 -4.36 -10.96 8.40
N VAL A 40 -3.19 -10.76 9.00
CA VAL A 40 -2.18 -9.79 8.50
C VAL A 40 -1.89 -10.06 7.02
N SER A 41 -1.58 -11.31 6.68
CA SER A 41 -1.32 -11.73 5.29
C SER A 41 -2.51 -11.51 4.34
N ALA A 42 -3.74 -11.81 4.80
CA ALA A 42 -4.94 -11.63 3.99
C ALA A 42 -5.20 -10.15 3.70
N ASP A 43 -5.15 -9.31 4.74
CA ASP A 43 -5.39 -7.88 4.66
C ASP A 43 -4.35 -7.20 3.75
N ILE A 44 -3.06 -7.56 3.87
CA ILE A 44 -1.98 -7.02 3.02
C ILE A 44 -2.17 -7.40 1.55
N ARG A 45 -2.51 -8.65 1.23
CA ARG A 45 -2.68 -9.07 -0.16
C ARG A 45 -3.85 -8.40 -0.84
N HIS A 46 -4.93 -8.15 -0.09
CA HIS A 46 -6.05 -7.37 -0.58
C HIS A 46 -5.62 -5.93 -0.90
N GLN A 47 -4.82 -5.33 -0.02
CA GLN A 47 -4.37 -3.93 -0.15
C GLN A 47 -3.31 -3.73 -1.22
N LEU A 48 -2.38 -4.68 -1.38
CA LEU A 48 -1.31 -4.64 -2.37
C LEU A 48 -1.85 -4.50 -3.79
N GLY A 49 -2.88 -5.29 -4.15
CA GLY A 49 -3.46 -5.26 -5.49
C GLY A 49 -4.08 -3.90 -5.82
N THR A 50 -4.91 -3.40 -4.90
CA THR A 50 -5.59 -2.10 -5.03
C THR A 50 -4.60 -0.94 -5.06
N LEU A 51 -3.74 -0.83 -4.04
CA LEU A 51 -2.79 0.26 -3.90
C LEU A 51 -1.78 0.30 -5.06
N SER A 52 -1.25 -0.86 -5.48
CA SER A 52 -0.32 -0.92 -6.60
C SER A 52 -0.94 -0.41 -7.90
N PHE A 53 -2.19 -0.79 -8.16
CA PHE A 53 -2.93 -0.34 -9.34
C PHE A 53 -3.17 1.18 -9.31
N ASP A 54 -3.68 1.70 -8.19
CA ASP A 54 -4.01 3.12 -8.04
C ASP A 54 -2.75 4.00 -8.11
N LEU A 55 -1.66 3.63 -7.43
CA LEU A 55 -0.38 4.34 -7.51
C LEU A 55 0.20 4.31 -8.94
N LYS A 56 0.06 3.19 -9.67
CA LYS A 56 0.49 3.12 -11.08
C LYS A 56 -0.27 4.11 -11.95
N LYS A 57 -1.58 4.27 -11.74
CA LYS A 57 -2.41 5.24 -12.47
C LYS A 57 -2.01 6.68 -12.14
N VAL A 58 -1.75 6.98 -10.87
CA VAL A 58 -1.23 8.29 -10.46
C VAL A 58 0.14 8.57 -11.09
N ALA A 59 1.06 7.60 -11.09
CA ALA A 59 2.37 7.76 -11.72
C ALA A 59 2.27 8.05 -13.23
N GLN A 60 1.32 7.42 -13.93
CA GLN A 60 1.07 7.67 -15.36
C GLN A 60 0.54 9.09 -15.63
N ALA A 61 -0.24 9.65 -14.69
CA ALA A 61 -0.77 11.00 -14.78
C ALA A 61 0.26 12.10 -14.47
N GLN A 62 1.41 11.76 -13.87
CA GLN A 62 2.51 12.72 -13.65
C GLN A 62 2.98 13.30 -14.99
N GLY A 63 3.04 14.62 -15.11
CA GLY A 63 3.33 15.32 -16.37
C GLY A 63 4.80 15.29 -16.80
N ASP A 64 5.74 15.18 -15.85
CA ASP A 64 7.17 15.18 -16.15
C ASP A 64 7.86 13.87 -15.72
N LYS A 65 8.95 13.53 -16.44
CA LYS A 65 9.70 12.28 -16.27
C LYS A 65 10.42 12.20 -14.92
N ALA A 66 10.87 13.34 -14.37
CA ALA A 66 11.63 13.37 -13.13
C ALA A 66 10.73 13.09 -11.93
N SER A 67 9.61 13.80 -11.81
CA SER A 67 8.59 13.58 -10.76
C SER A 67 8.00 12.19 -10.85
N ARG A 68 7.72 11.69 -12.07
CA ARG A 68 7.26 10.30 -12.26
C ARG A 68 8.28 9.29 -11.71
N LYS A 69 9.58 9.48 -12.00
CA LYS A 69 10.63 8.57 -11.51
C LYS A 69 10.75 8.61 -9.99
N GLN A 70 10.72 9.80 -9.38
CA GLN A 70 10.74 9.95 -7.93
C GLN A 70 9.52 9.27 -7.28
N PHE A 71 8.33 9.47 -7.84
CA PHE A 71 7.10 8.81 -7.36
C PHE A 71 7.19 7.28 -7.48
N GLN A 72 7.70 6.76 -8.59
CA GLN A 72 7.88 5.31 -8.78
C GLN A 72 8.89 4.69 -7.82
N GLN A 73 9.91 5.45 -7.39
CA GLN A 73 10.84 5.00 -6.35
C GLN A 73 10.15 4.86 -4.99
N LEU A 74 9.32 5.85 -4.61
CA LEU A 74 8.51 5.77 -3.38
C LEU A 74 7.48 4.64 -3.46
N GLN A 75 6.82 4.48 -4.61
CA GLN A 75 5.91 3.37 -4.86
C GLN A 75 6.63 2.02 -4.69
N LYS A 76 7.84 1.87 -5.24
CA LYS A 76 8.62 0.63 -5.09
C LYS A 76 8.94 0.35 -3.62
N ALA A 77 9.42 1.34 -2.88
CA ALA A 77 9.72 1.21 -1.45
C ALA A 77 8.46 0.81 -0.63
N ALA A 78 7.30 1.40 -0.94
CA ALA A 78 6.04 1.03 -0.33
C ALA A 78 5.63 -0.43 -0.63
N MET A 79 5.79 -0.89 -1.87
CA MET A 79 5.46 -2.28 -2.23
C MET A 79 6.43 -3.29 -1.61
N ASP A 80 7.73 -2.99 -1.60
CA ASP A 80 8.76 -3.85 -1.02
C ASP A 80 8.57 -4.00 0.51
N SER A 81 8.24 -2.91 1.21
CA SER A 81 7.97 -2.95 2.66
C SER A 81 6.69 -3.73 3.02
N LEU A 82 5.62 -3.62 2.21
CA LEU A 82 4.42 -4.44 2.39
C LEU A 82 4.68 -5.93 2.11
N ALA A 83 5.54 -6.25 1.15
CA ALA A 83 5.96 -7.62 0.90
C ALA A 83 6.77 -8.20 2.07
N GLU A 84 7.65 -7.40 2.68
CA GLU A 84 8.40 -7.80 3.88
C GLU A 84 7.46 -7.99 5.09
N LEU A 85 6.43 -7.15 5.22
CA LEU A 85 5.41 -7.34 6.25
C LEU A 85 4.63 -8.66 6.05
N ASP A 86 4.23 -9.00 4.81
CA ASP A 86 3.60 -10.30 4.53
C ASP A 86 4.56 -11.46 4.82
N PHE A 87 5.84 -11.30 4.48
CA PHE A 87 6.87 -12.31 4.72
C PHE A 87 7.10 -12.55 6.22
N SER A 88 7.25 -11.49 7.01
CA SER A 88 7.42 -11.58 8.47
C SER A 88 6.20 -12.21 9.15
N ALA A 89 4.97 -11.89 8.70
CA ALA A 89 3.75 -12.55 9.15
C ALA A 89 3.77 -14.06 8.86
N ARG A 90 4.15 -14.46 7.63
CA ARG A 90 4.29 -15.89 7.26
C ARG A 90 5.32 -16.62 8.12
N LYS A 91 6.39 -15.94 8.52
CA LYS A 91 7.43 -16.48 9.41
C LYS A 91 7.04 -16.48 10.88
N LYS A 92 5.91 -15.86 11.25
CA LYS A 92 5.43 -15.74 12.63
C LYS A 92 6.50 -15.14 13.57
N ASN A 93 7.29 -14.19 13.08
CA ASN A 93 8.34 -13.53 13.84
C ASN A 93 7.82 -12.19 14.37
N ASP A 94 7.44 -12.14 15.65
CA ASP A 94 6.82 -10.96 16.26
C ASP A 94 7.69 -9.70 16.20
N SER A 95 8.99 -9.83 16.51
CA SER A 95 9.90 -8.67 16.49
C SER A 95 10.02 -8.09 15.09
N LYS A 96 10.23 -8.95 14.08
CA LYS A 96 10.32 -8.52 12.68
C LYS A 96 8.98 -8.04 12.15
N LEU A 97 7.85 -8.59 12.62
CA LEU A 97 6.52 -8.17 12.20
C LEU A 97 6.24 -6.72 12.61
N GLN A 98 6.56 -6.37 13.85
CA GLN A 98 6.38 -5.00 14.37
C GLN A 98 7.28 -4.01 13.64
N GLU A 99 8.55 -4.38 13.42
CA GLU A 99 9.50 -3.57 12.66
C GLU A 99 9.05 -3.36 11.21
N ALA A 100 8.71 -4.45 10.51
CA ALA A 100 8.21 -4.42 9.14
C ALA A 100 6.91 -3.61 9.02
N TYR A 101 6.04 -3.67 10.04
CA TYR A 101 4.82 -2.88 10.07
C TYR A 101 5.12 -1.38 10.15
N ALA A 102 6.02 -0.96 11.04
CA ALA A 102 6.43 0.44 11.16
C ALA A 102 7.05 0.95 9.85
N LEU A 103 7.92 0.16 9.21
CA LEU A 103 8.52 0.48 7.92
C LEU A 103 7.47 0.59 6.81
N ALA A 104 6.49 -0.31 6.77
CA ALA A 104 5.40 -0.27 5.79
C ALA A 104 4.52 0.98 5.98
N VAL A 105 4.18 1.34 7.21
CA VAL A 105 3.41 2.57 7.48
C VAL A 105 4.18 3.80 7.03
N GLN A 106 5.47 3.89 7.32
CA GLN A 106 6.30 5.02 6.88
C GLN A 106 6.36 5.09 5.35
N ALA A 107 6.74 4.01 4.67
CA ALA A 107 6.94 3.99 3.23
C ALA A 107 5.63 4.23 2.44
N VAL A 108 4.52 3.64 2.89
CA VAL A 108 3.19 3.91 2.29
C VAL A 108 2.76 5.36 2.57
N GLY A 109 3.03 5.88 3.77
CA GLY A 109 2.79 7.28 4.10
C GLY A 109 3.56 8.25 3.19
N ASP A 110 4.83 7.96 2.93
CA ASP A 110 5.70 8.80 2.08
C ASP A 110 5.18 8.91 0.64
N VAL A 111 4.70 7.81 0.06
CA VAL A 111 4.10 7.84 -1.30
C VAL A 111 2.71 8.49 -1.28
N VAL A 112 1.90 8.25 -0.24
CA VAL A 112 0.57 8.85 -0.09
C VAL A 112 0.65 10.36 0.11
N ALA A 113 1.68 10.87 0.78
CA ALA A 113 1.94 12.29 0.93
C ALA A 113 2.20 13.00 -0.41
N LYS A 114 2.56 12.26 -1.47
CA LYS A 114 2.71 12.79 -2.84
C LYS A 114 1.41 12.81 -3.64
N LEU A 115 0.29 12.36 -3.04
CA LEU A 115 -1.05 12.37 -3.64
C LEU A 115 -1.84 13.64 -3.32
N ALA A 116 -1.15 14.74 -3.00
CA ALA A 116 -1.76 16.06 -2.88
C ALA A 116 -2.45 16.48 -4.21
#